data_AF-A0A954U998-F1
#
_entry.id   AF-A0A954U998-F1
#
_cell.length_a   1.000
_cell.length_b   1.000
_cell.length_c   1.000
_cell.angle_alpha   90.00
_cell.angle_beta   90.00
_cell.angle_gamma   90.00
#
_symmetry.space_group_name_H-M   'P 1'
#
loop_
_entity.id
_entity.type
_entity.pdbx_description
1 polymer ?
#
loop_
_entity_poly.entity_id
_entity_poly.type
_entity_poly.pdbx_seq_one_letter_code
_entity_poly.pdbx_strand_id
1 'polypeptide(L)'
;EPRIVAADLGLLEQVSGLPRREFEQSLGPAAETIAELKPLAYWRMEEMSGSTALDRSGAGRNAVYEAGVLFFLEGPTTENEPAALGAWTPFTTPGETNRCAHFAGGRMLAEMPELHGDYSVVLSFWNGMPLQAREVAGWMFSRDYDFSHTDGGVHLGLSGGTDQPGRLVLQAGNGEPHLGRTATPRWQWGRAVLVKLGNKMEVYQADAQRAEISIELNEKQAAAPAIAELFFGGRSDRVDNWEGKLDEIAVFDRGLSQAEVAQLLK
;
A
#
# COMPACT_ATOMS: atom_id res chain seq x y z
N GLU A 1 2.96 4.18 -31.44
CA GLU A 1 3.88 3.50 -30.50
C GLU A 1 3.89 1.98 -30.58
N PRO A 2 2.76 1.25 -30.51
CA PRO A 2 2.77 -0.21 -30.34
C PRO A 2 3.47 -0.99 -31.45
N ARG A 3 3.39 -0.50 -32.70
CA ARG A 3 4.01 -1.14 -33.87
C ARG A 3 5.53 -1.02 -33.91
N ILE A 4 6.09 0.07 -33.36
CA ILE A 4 7.54 0.28 -33.34
C ILE A 4 8.15 -0.64 -32.28
N VAL A 5 7.60 -0.63 -31.07
CA VAL A 5 8.01 -1.55 -29.99
C VAL A 5 7.93 -3.02 -30.44
N ALA A 6 6.83 -3.42 -31.11
CA ALA A 6 6.70 -4.78 -31.62
C ALA A 6 7.75 -5.13 -32.68
N ALA A 7 8.10 -4.19 -33.57
CA ALA A 7 9.14 -4.39 -34.57
C ALA A 7 10.53 -4.50 -33.93
N ASP A 8 10.85 -3.62 -32.98
CA ASP A 8 12.12 -3.61 -32.26
C ASP A 8 12.30 -4.90 -31.43
N LEU A 9 11.24 -5.34 -30.74
CA LEU A 9 11.25 -6.63 -30.04
C LEU A 9 11.51 -7.79 -31.01
N GLY A 10 10.88 -7.80 -32.18
CA GLY A 10 11.13 -8.83 -33.20
C GLY A 10 12.57 -8.84 -33.71
N LEU A 11 13.19 -7.67 -33.88
CA LEU A 11 14.61 -7.56 -34.25
C LEU A 11 15.52 -8.07 -33.13
N LEU A 12 15.20 -7.78 -31.86
CA LEU A 12 15.95 -8.30 -30.71
C LEU A 12 15.85 -9.82 -30.59
N GLU A 13 14.68 -10.40 -30.84
CA GLU A 13 14.50 -11.86 -30.89
C GLU A 13 15.36 -12.48 -31.99
N GLN A 14 15.43 -11.86 -33.17
CA GLN A 14 16.27 -12.33 -34.28
C GLN A 14 17.77 -12.27 -33.96
N VAL A 15 18.24 -11.17 -33.37
CA VAL A 15 19.67 -10.99 -33.05
C VAL A 15 20.10 -11.87 -31.87
N SER A 16 19.24 -12.01 -30.85
CA SER A 16 19.55 -12.81 -29.66
C SER A 16 19.31 -14.32 -29.85
N GLY A 17 18.45 -14.71 -30.79
CA GLY A 17 17.99 -16.10 -30.95
C GLY A 17 17.10 -16.58 -29.80
N LEU A 18 16.64 -15.68 -28.93
CA LEU A 18 15.79 -15.99 -27.78
C LEU A 18 14.39 -15.40 -27.97
N PRO A 19 13.32 -16.10 -27.56
CA PRO A 19 11.99 -15.51 -27.55
C PRO A 19 11.91 -14.40 -26.49
N ARG A 20 11.07 -13.39 -26.73
CA ARG A 20 10.72 -12.43 -25.67
C ARG A 20 10.12 -13.15 -24.47
N ARG A 21 10.24 -12.52 -23.30
CA ARG A 21 9.72 -13.03 -22.03
C ARG A 21 8.92 -11.91 -21.37
N GLU A 22 7.84 -12.27 -20.71
CA GLU A 22 7.19 -11.35 -19.80
C GLU A 22 8.09 -11.17 -18.57
N PHE A 23 8.14 -9.94 -18.07
CA PHE A 23 8.86 -9.67 -16.84
C PHE A 23 8.07 -10.23 -15.68
N GLU A 24 8.70 -11.13 -14.92
CA GLU A 24 8.20 -11.64 -13.65
C GLU A 24 9.24 -11.30 -12.60
N GLN A 25 8.84 -10.52 -11.60
CA GLN A 25 9.73 -10.15 -10.52
C GLN A 25 9.96 -11.33 -9.60
N SER A 26 11.23 -11.57 -9.23
CA SER A 26 11.53 -12.65 -8.28
C SER A 26 10.92 -12.40 -6.90
N LEU A 27 10.70 -13.49 -6.16
CA LEU A 27 10.25 -13.47 -4.77
C LEU A 27 11.47 -13.53 -3.85
N GLY A 28 11.62 -12.52 -2.99
CA GLY A 28 12.53 -12.52 -1.86
C GLY A 28 11.80 -12.85 -0.55
N PRO A 29 12.55 -13.02 0.56
CA PRO A 29 11.99 -13.48 1.84
C PRO A 29 10.80 -12.66 2.37
N ALA A 30 10.80 -11.34 2.19
CA ALA A 30 9.68 -10.50 2.63
C ALA A 30 8.41 -10.78 1.81
N ALA A 31 8.57 -10.93 0.49
CA ALA A 31 7.45 -11.23 -0.40
C ALA A 31 6.91 -12.66 -0.19
N GLU A 32 7.80 -13.62 0.07
CA GLU A 32 7.45 -14.99 0.46
C GLU A 32 6.65 -14.98 1.77
N THR A 33 7.10 -14.23 2.78
CA THR A 33 6.41 -14.09 4.07
C THR A 33 4.98 -13.58 3.87
N ILE A 34 4.78 -12.54 3.04
CA ILE A 34 3.42 -12.05 2.74
C ILE A 34 2.59 -13.16 2.09
N ALA A 35 3.11 -13.86 1.09
CA ALA A 35 2.38 -14.93 0.41
C ALA A 35 2.03 -16.11 1.34
N GLU A 36 2.95 -16.51 2.23
CA GLU A 36 2.76 -17.59 3.21
C GLU A 36 1.67 -17.28 4.24
N LEU A 37 1.46 -15.99 4.56
CA LEU A 37 0.38 -15.54 5.43
C LEU A 37 -1.02 -15.58 4.77
N LYS A 38 -1.07 -15.94 3.48
CA LYS A 38 -2.29 -16.17 2.68
C LYS A 38 -3.23 -14.96 2.69
N PRO A 39 -2.80 -13.82 2.11
CA PRO A 39 -3.67 -12.66 1.97
C PRO A 39 -4.85 -12.99 1.05
N LEU A 40 -5.96 -12.27 1.24
CA LEU A 40 -7.10 -12.26 0.35
C LEU A 40 -6.70 -11.71 -1.04
N ALA A 41 -5.83 -10.69 -1.06
CA ALA A 41 -5.25 -10.12 -2.28
C ALA A 41 -3.86 -9.57 -1.98
N TYR A 42 -2.96 -9.62 -2.97
CA TYR A 42 -1.58 -9.15 -2.83
C TYR A 42 -1.10 -8.52 -4.13
N TRP A 43 -0.80 -7.22 -4.13
CA TRP A 43 -0.28 -6.50 -5.28
C TRP A 43 1.14 -6.03 -5.00
N ARG A 44 2.07 -6.52 -5.82
CA ARG A 44 3.49 -6.18 -5.74
C ARG A 44 3.86 -4.96 -6.59
N MET A 45 2.89 -4.38 -7.31
CA MET A 45 3.01 -3.07 -7.98
C MET A 45 4.18 -2.99 -8.99
N GLU A 46 4.57 -4.14 -9.55
CA GLU A 46 5.75 -4.34 -10.38
C GLU A 46 5.45 -4.25 -11.88
N GLU A 47 4.23 -3.86 -12.26
CA GLU A 47 3.83 -3.77 -13.65
C GLU A 47 4.71 -2.77 -14.42
N MET A 48 4.99 -3.07 -15.70
CA MET A 48 5.66 -2.12 -16.61
C MET A 48 4.69 -1.10 -17.22
N SER A 49 3.39 -1.40 -17.19
CA SER A 49 2.34 -0.58 -17.78
C SER A 49 0.98 -0.89 -17.15
N GLY A 50 0.14 0.14 -17.01
CA GLY A 50 -1.24 0.01 -16.57
C GLY A 50 -2.20 -0.57 -17.64
N SER A 51 -3.49 -0.67 -17.35
CA SER A 51 -4.23 -0.10 -16.20
C SER A 51 -4.56 -1.10 -15.09
N THR A 52 -3.95 -2.28 -15.06
CA THR A 52 -4.28 -3.35 -14.12
C THR A 52 -3.13 -3.60 -13.15
N ALA A 53 -3.42 -3.67 -11.86
CA ALA A 53 -2.51 -4.21 -10.85
C ALA A 53 -2.80 -5.70 -10.68
N LEU A 54 -1.78 -6.53 -10.85
CA LEU A 54 -1.95 -7.98 -10.88
C LEU A 54 -1.91 -8.55 -9.47
N ASP A 55 -2.88 -9.42 -9.16
CA ASP A 55 -2.92 -10.12 -7.88
C ASP A 55 -1.94 -11.31 -7.86
N ARG A 56 -1.03 -11.28 -6.90
CA ARG A 56 0.00 -12.29 -6.60
C ARG A 56 -0.39 -13.24 -5.48
N SER A 57 -1.56 -13.09 -4.87
CA SER A 57 -2.08 -14.07 -3.91
C SER A 57 -2.50 -15.40 -4.58
N GLY A 58 -2.69 -15.38 -5.90
CA GLY A 58 -3.20 -16.50 -6.69
C GLY A 58 -4.73 -16.57 -6.76
N ALA A 59 -5.44 -15.61 -6.16
CA ALA A 59 -6.90 -15.56 -6.17
C ALA A 59 -7.50 -14.81 -7.37
N GLY A 60 -6.67 -14.11 -8.15
CA GLY A 60 -7.10 -13.39 -9.36
C GLY A 60 -7.86 -12.09 -9.06
N ARG A 61 -7.69 -11.52 -7.86
CA ARG A 61 -8.32 -10.27 -7.44
C ARG A 61 -7.55 -9.04 -7.93
N ASN A 62 -7.40 -8.94 -9.25
CA ASN A 62 -6.72 -7.81 -9.88
C ASN A 62 -7.40 -6.49 -9.51
N ALA A 63 -6.62 -5.43 -9.38
CA ALA A 63 -7.10 -4.07 -9.13
C ALA A 63 -6.90 -3.19 -10.38
N VAL A 64 -7.49 -2.00 -10.38
CA VAL A 64 -7.46 -1.07 -11.51
C VAL A 64 -6.76 0.22 -11.09
N TYR A 65 -5.73 0.61 -11.83
CA TYR A 65 -5.11 1.91 -11.70
C TYR A 65 -5.93 2.98 -12.42
N GLU A 66 -6.20 4.09 -11.74
CA GLU A 66 -6.66 5.33 -12.35
C GLU A 66 -5.51 6.03 -13.10
N ALA A 67 -5.85 7.08 -13.85
CA ALA A 67 -4.83 7.97 -14.42
C ALA A 67 -4.01 8.66 -13.30
N GLY A 68 -2.77 9.06 -13.62
CA GLY A 68 -1.86 9.66 -12.64
C GLY A 68 -1.04 8.64 -11.87
N VAL A 69 -0.77 7.47 -12.46
CA VAL A 69 0.12 6.44 -11.91
C VAL A 69 1.26 6.18 -12.92
N LEU A 70 2.50 6.23 -12.44
CA LEU A 70 3.70 5.81 -13.17
C LEU A 70 4.16 4.45 -12.66
N PHE A 71 4.71 3.65 -13.58
CA PHE A 71 4.97 2.24 -13.35
C PHE A 71 6.47 1.93 -13.35
N PHE A 72 6.83 0.75 -12.83
CA PHE A 72 8.18 0.18 -12.92
C PHE A 72 9.32 0.99 -12.29
N LEU A 73 9.01 1.83 -11.29
CA LEU A 73 10.02 2.59 -10.58
C LEU A 73 10.71 1.75 -9.51
N GLU A 74 11.88 2.20 -9.06
CA GLU A 74 12.60 1.56 -7.95
C GLU A 74 11.79 1.61 -6.64
N GLY A 75 11.51 0.43 -6.10
CA GLY A 75 10.84 0.16 -4.83
C GLY A 75 11.77 0.21 -3.60
N PRO A 76 11.30 -0.25 -2.43
CA PRO A 76 12.12 -0.41 -1.26
C PRO A 76 13.16 -1.52 -1.47
N THR A 77 14.37 -1.26 -1.00
CA THR A 77 15.53 -2.16 -1.02
C THR A 77 16.19 -2.14 0.35
N THR A 78 17.10 -3.09 0.59
CA THR A 78 17.86 -3.10 1.85
C THR A 78 18.85 -1.94 1.98
N GLU A 79 19.17 -1.26 0.86
CA GLU A 79 20.11 -0.14 0.81
C GLU A 79 19.42 1.22 1.00
N ASN A 80 18.13 1.32 0.69
CA ASN A 80 17.31 2.51 0.90
C ASN A 80 16.40 2.39 2.15
N GLU A 81 16.76 1.50 3.06
CA GLU A 81 16.05 1.26 4.31
C GLU A 81 16.03 2.50 5.21
N PRO A 82 14.91 2.76 5.90
CA PRO A 82 14.85 3.81 6.90
C PRO A 82 15.54 3.30 8.15
N ALA A 83 16.73 3.82 8.46
CA ALA A 83 17.51 3.40 9.64
C ALA A 83 16.71 3.47 10.96
N ALA A 84 15.68 4.32 11.03
CA ALA A 84 14.80 4.48 12.18
C ALA A 84 13.69 3.41 12.31
N LEU A 85 13.44 2.61 11.26
CA LEU A 85 12.32 1.65 11.19
C LEU A 85 12.76 0.18 11.24
N GLY A 86 14.02 -0.07 11.62
CA GLY A 86 14.58 -1.42 11.74
C GLY A 86 15.12 -1.96 10.41
N ALA A 87 15.81 -3.12 10.49
CA ALA A 87 16.36 -3.79 9.32
C ALA A 87 15.24 -4.47 8.53
N TRP A 88 15.17 -4.22 7.23
CA TRP A 88 14.23 -4.87 6.34
C TRP A 88 14.86 -6.12 5.70
N THR A 89 13.98 -6.99 5.24
CA THR A 89 14.25 -8.17 4.46
C THR A 89 13.86 -7.87 3.01
N PRO A 90 14.63 -8.36 2.03
CA PRO A 90 14.41 -7.99 0.65
C PRO A 90 13.14 -8.65 0.09
N PHE A 91 12.46 -7.93 -0.80
CA PHE A 91 11.30 -8.41 -1.55
C PHE A 91 11.66 -9.19 -2.81
N THR A 92 12.91 -9.09 -3.26
CA THR A 92 13.44 -9.74 -4.47
C THR A 92 14.68 -10.56 -4.13
N THR A 93 15.07 -11.44 -5.05
CA THR A 93 16.35 -12.16 -4.94
C THR A 93 17.55 -11.21 -5.08
N PRO A 94 18.73 -11.57 -4.53
CA PRO A 94 19.90 -10.70 -4.58
C PRO A 94 20.28 -10.27 -6.01
N GLY A 95 20.50 -8.97 -6.20
CA GLY A 95 20.87 -8.38 -7.49
C GLY A 95 19.69 -7.95 -8.38
N GLU A 96 18.45 -8.20 -7.96
CA GLU A 96 17.26 -7.70 -8.64
C GLU A 96 16.65 -6.51 -7.91
N THR A 97 16.37 -5.44 -8.65
CA THR A 97 15.66 -4.26 -8.13
C THR A 97 14.19 -4.55 -7.91
N ASN A 98 13.69 -4.32 -6.70
CA ASN A 98 12.26 -4.31 -6.42
C ASN A 98 11.56 -3.16 -7.17
N ARG A 99 10.36 -3.39 -7.70
CA ARG A 99 9.67 -2.49 -8.63
C ARG A 99 8.34 -2.10 -8.03
N CYS A 100 8.00 -0.81 -8.12
CA CYS A 100 6.79 -0.26 -7.53
C CYS A 100 6.09 0.72 -8.46
N ALA A 101 4.91 1.15 -8.04
CA ALA A 101 4.14 2.22 -8.67
C ALA A 101 4.31 3.56 -7.94
N HIS A 102 4.30 4.65 -8.71
CA HIS A 102 4.26 6.02 -8.22
C HIS A 102 2.94 6.67 -8.55
N PHE A 103 2.25 7.16 -7.52
CA PHE A 103 1.00 7.88 -7.58
C PHE A 103 1.28 9.38 -7.58
N ALA A 104 0.81 10.05 -8.64
CA ALA A 104 0.81 11.51 -8.79
C ALA A 104 -0.65 11.99 -8.76
N GLY A 105 -1.31 11.77 -7.61
CA GLY A 105 -2.72 12.07 -7.39
C GLY A 105 -3.71 11.03 -7.93
N GLY A 106 -3.24 10.02 -8.67
CA GLY A 106 -4.02 8.86 -9.08
C GLY A 106 -4.32 7.89 -7.92
N ARG A 107 -5.13 6.86 -8.17
CA ARG A 107 -5.47 5.81 -7.20
C ARG A 107 -5.42 4.42 -7.85
N MET A 108 -5.36 3.39 -7.03
CA MET A 108 -5.64 2.00 -7.39
C MET A 108 -6.93 1.58 -6.69
N LEU A 109 -7.93 1.15 -7.46
CA LEU A 109 -9.21 0.68 -6.97
C LEU A 109 -9.23 -0.85 -6.96
N ALA A 110 -9.57 -1.43 -5.82
CA ALA A 110 -9.84 -2.85 -5.68
C ALA A 110 -11.24 -3.06 -5.09
N GLU A 111 -11.98 -4.03 -5.62
CA GLU A 111 -13.27 -4.44 -5.08
C GLU A 111 -13.11 -5.75 -4.29
N MET A 112 -13.50 -5.73 -3.03
CA MET A 112 -13.37 -6.85 -2.09
C MET A 112 -14.70 -7.12 -1.39
N PRO A 113 -15.70 -7.66 -2.11
CA PRO A 113 -17.02 -7.90 -1.55
C PRO A 113 -16.97 -8.91 -0.40
N GLU A 114 -15.97 -9.80 -0.33
CA GLU A 114 -15.81 -10.77 0.76
C GLU A 114 -15.22 -10.17 2.05
N LEU A 115 -14.71 -8.94 2.01
CA LEU A 115 -14.03 -8.33 3.15
C LEU A 115 -15.07 -7.89 4.18
N HIS A 116 -15.40 -8.75 5.14
CA HIS A 116 -16.39 -8.45 6.19
C HIS A 116 -15.78 -8.54 7.58
N GLY A 117 -16.24 -7.69 8.51
CA GLY A 117 -15.81 -7.78 9.90
C GLY A 117 -14.34 -7.40 10.08
N ASP A 118 -13.51 -8.36 10.46
CA ASP A 118 -12.11 -8.15 10.81
C ASP A 118 -11.24 -8.23 9.56
N TYR A 119 -10.25 -7.35 9.48
CA TYR A 119 -9.37 -7.31 8.32
C TYR A 119 -8.04 -6.67 8.68
N SER A 120 -7.04 -6.91 7.84
CA SER A 120 -5.76 -6.23 7.94
C SER A 120 -5.29 -5.76 6.58
N VAL A 121 -4.55 -4.67 6.55
CA VAL A 121 -3.92 -4.12 5.35
C VAL A 121 -2.46 -3.85 5.67
N VAL A 122 -1.56 -4.35 4.84
CA VAL A 122 -0.14 -3.96 4.84
C VAL A 122 0.18 -3.23 3.54
N LEU A 123 1.02 -2.21 3.64
CA LEU A 123 1.60 -1.52 2.49
C LEU A 123 2.94 -0.91 2.85
N SER A 124 3.83 -0.86 1.86
CA SER A 124 5.04 -0.02 1.90
C SER A 124 4.76 1.30 1.19
N PHE A 125 5.28 2.40 1.72
CA PHE A 125 5.00 3.74 1.23
C PHE A 125 6.25 4.61 1.18
N TRP A 126 6.30 5.51 0.21
CA TRP A 126 7.35 6.52 0.10
C TRP A 126 6.68 7.86 -0.19
N ASN A 127 6.85 8.84 0.69
CA ASN A 127 6.21 10.14 0.52
C ASN A 127 7.05 11.07 -0.35
N GLY A 128 6.48 11.49 -1.48
CA GLY A 128 7.01 12.52 -2.37
C GLY A 128 6.52 13.93 -2.03
N MET A 129 5.41 14.08 -1.29
CA MET A 129 4.83 15.38 -0.93
C MET A 129 5.70 16.13 0.11
N PRO A 130 5.96 17.44 -0.06
CA PRO A 130 6.53 18.26 1.01
C PRO A 130 5.62 18.23 2.23
N LEU A 131 6.16 17.87 3.39
CA LEU A 131 5.37 17.67 4.60
C LEU A 131 4.67 18.95 5.08
N GLN A 132 5.17 20.14 4.74
CA GLN A 132 4.57 21.42 5.13
C GLN A 132 3.55 21.95 4.13
N ALA A 133 3.29 21.24 3.02
CA ALA A 133 2.45 21.77 1.93
C ALA A 133 0.94 21.66 2.19
N ARG A 134 0.51 20.73 3.05
CA ARG A 134 -0.89 20.50 3.43
C ARG A 134 -0.97 19.81 4.80
N GLU A 135 -2.14 19.86 5.45
CA GLU A 135 -2.34 19.29 6.79
C GLU A 135 -2.23 17.76 6.82
N VAL A 136 -2.73 17.08 5.79
CA VAL A 136 -2.49 15.65 5.56
C VAL A 136 -1.59 15.52 4.36
N ALA A 137 -0.34 15.07 4.54
CA ALA A 137 0.62 14.92 3.46
C ALA A 137 0.16 13.95 2.37
N GLY A 138 -0.79 13.06 2.66
CA GLY A 138 -1.60 12.34 1.68
C GLY A 138 -2.22 11.07 2.26
N TRP A 139 -3.28 10.57 1.63
CA TRP A 139 -3.94 9.30 2.01
C TRP A 139 -3.42 8.14 1.17
N MET A 140 -2.93 7.09 1.83
CA MET A 140 -2.32 5.92 1.18
C MET A 140 -3.35 4.80 0.98
N PHE A 141 -4.29 4.67 1.91
CA PHE A 141 -5.36 3.68 1.89
C PHE A 141 -6.68 4.32 2.32
N SER A 142 -7.76 3.93 1.64
CA SER A 142 -9.11 4.34 1.97
C SER A 142 -10.09 3.21 1.69
N ARG A 143 -11.00 2.96 2.61
CA ARG A 143 -12.12 2.04 2.44
C ARG A 143 -13.40 2.80 2.69
N ASP A 144 -14.10 3.17 1.62
CA ASP A 144 -15.36 3.91 1.64
C ASP A 144 -16.00 3.83 0.24
N TYR A 145 -17.16 4.44 0.01
CA TYR A 145 -17.75 4.52 -1.32
C TYR A 145 -17.03 5.56 -2.20
N ASP A 146 -16.87 5.31 -3.50
CA ASP A 146 -16.26 6.28 -4.40
C ASP A 146 -16.98 7.63 -4.35
N PHE A 147 -16.21 8.72 -4.42
CA PHE A 147 -16.66 10.10 -4.27
C PHE A 147 -17.40 10.39 -2.94
N SER A 148 -17.18 9.58 -1.91
CA SER A 148 -17.85 9.72 -0.61
C SER A 148 -16.87 9.74 0.57
N HIS A 149 -17.31 10.36 1.66
CA HIS A 149 -16.68 10.32 2.99
C HIS A 149 -17.79 10.07 4.02
N THR A 150 -17.94 8.82 4.42
CA THR A 150 -19.06 8.34 5.23
C THR A 150 -18.60 7.98 6.64
N ASP A 151 -19.54 7.74 7.55
CA ASP A 151 -19.22 7.31 8.91
C ASP A 151 -18.63 5.89 8.98
N GLY A 152 -18.77 5.09 7.92
CA GLY A 152 -18.16 3.77 7.79
C GLY A 152 -16.77 3.79 7.15
N GLY A 153 -16.32 4.95 6.69
CA GLY A 153 -15.02 5.12 6.04
C GLY A 153 -13.85 4.75 6.95
N VAL A 154 -12.76 4.22 6.38
CA VAL A 154 -11.49 4.07 7.08
C VAL A 154 -10.39 4.60 6.17
N HIS A 155 -9.60 5.54 6.67
CA HIS A 155 -8.57 6.22 5.89
C HIS A 155 -7.24 6.21 6.64
N LEU A 156 -6.18 5.74 5.98
CA LEU A 156 -4.82 5.71 6.51
C LEU A 156 -3.92 6.56 5.61
N GLY A 157 -3.19 7.48 6.21
CA GLY A 157 -2.33 8.42 5.50
C GLY A 157 -1.12 8.85 6.31
N LEU A 158 -0.52 9.95 5.88
CA LEU A 158 0.58 10.61 6.58
C LEU A 158 0.21 12.05 6.94
N SER A 159 0.48 12.47 8.17
CA SER A 159 0.31 13.86 8.61
C SER A 159 1.28 14.79 7.88
N GLY A 160 0.85 16.02 7.66
CA GLY A 160 1.66 17.12 7.16
C GLY A 160 1.60 18.32 8.11
N GLY A 161 1.68 19.52 7.55
CA GLY A 161 1.63 20.78 8.28
C GLY A 161 2.85 21.05 9.17
N THR A 162 2.62 21.82 10.24
CA THR A 162 3.67 22.28 11.17
C THR A 162 3.65 21.56 12.50
N ASP A 163 2.54 20.92 12.88
CA ASP A 163 2.41 20.16 14.12
C ASP A 163 2.55 18.66 13.82
N GLN A 164 3.67 18.08 14.25
CA GLN A 164 3.98 16.64 14.12
C GLN A 164 3.82 16.07 12.69
N PRO A 165 4.48 16.67 11.67
CA PRO A 165 4.43 16.17 10.30
C PRO A 165 5.12 14.82 10.13
N GLY A 166 4.71 14.09 9.10
CA GLY A 166 5.34 12.85 8.67
C GLY A 166 4.97 11.64 9.52
N ARG A 167 3.91 11.71 10.34
CA ARG A 167 3.47 10.58 11.17
C ARG A 167 2.28 9.88 10.53
N LEU A 168 2.12 8.59 10.77
CA LEU A 168 0.91 7.90 10.33
C LEU A 168 -0.32 8.60 10.91
N VAL A 169 -1.38 8.72 10.11
CA VAL A 169 -2.67 9.24 10.53
C VAL A 169 -3.77 8.25 10.16
N LEU A 170 -4.62 7.91 11.12
CA LEU A 170 -5.78 7.07 10.92
C LEU A 170 -7.05 7.89 11.18
N GLN A 171 -7.97 7.89 10.22
CA GLN A 171 -9.29 8.46 10.37
C GLN A 171 -10.34 7.36 10.19
N ALA A 172 -11.21 7.19 11.19
CA ALA A 172 -12.38 6.33 11.10
C ALA A 172 -13.64 7.21 10.94
N GLY A 173 -14.37 6.99 9.86
CA GLY A 173 -15.51 7.76 9.45
C GLY A 173 -15.23 9.26 9.38
N ASN A 174 -16.19 10.05 9.87
CA ASN A 174 -16.07 11.50 10.05
C ASN A 174 -15.44 11.90 11.39
N GLY A 175 -14.77 10.96 12.07
CA GLY A 175 -14.10 11.22 13.35
C GLY A 175 -12.84 12.07 13.19
N GLU A 176 -12.34 12.56 14.33
CA GLU A 176 -11.05 13.24 14.39
C GLU A 176 -9.92 12.29 13.98
N PRO A 177 -8.94 12.74 13.18
CA PRO A 177 -7.79 11.93 12.82
C PRO A 177 -6.89 11.63 14.04
N HIS A 178 -6.43 10.40 14.15
CA HIS A 178 -5.51 9.95 15.20
C HIS A 178 -4.09 9.87 14.64
N LEU A 179 -3.15 10.55 15.30
CA LEU A 179 -1.74 10.57 14.91
C LEU A 179 -0.93 9.47 15.58
N GLY A 180 -0.03 8.88 14.81
CA GLY A 180 1.07 8.07 15.30
C GLY A 180 2.11 8.91 16.03
N ARG A 181 3.19 8.23 16.44
CA ARG A 181 4.29 8.81 17.23
C ARG A 181 5.56 8.92 16.41
N THR A 182 5.80 7.92 15.56
CA THR A 182 7.02 7.80 14.77
C THR A 182 6.89 8.64 13.49
N ALA A 183 7.86 9.53 13.27
CA ALA A 183 7.92 10.32 12.05
C ALA A 183 8.68 9.57 10.97
N THR A 184 8.11 9.54 9.77
CA THR A 184 8.71 9.07 8.52
C THR A 184 9.18 10.30 7.75
N PRO A 185 10.49 10.49 7.58
CA PRO A 185 10.99 11.59 6.78
C PRO A 185 10.52 11.49 5.32
N ARG A 186 10.37 12.65 4.68
CA ARG A 186 10.15 12.70 3.23
C ARG A 186 11.29 11.97 2.52
N TRP A 187 10.95 11.30 1.43
CA TRP A 187 11.87 10.52 0.59
C TRP A 187 12.52 9.31 1.25
N GLN A 188 11.97 8.86 2.37
CA GLN A 188 12.30 7.56 2.93
C GLN A 188 11.10 6.64 2.77
N TRP A 189 11.38 5.35 2.59
CA TRP A 189 10.35 4.34 2.66
C TRP A 189 9.81 4.23 4.09
N GLY A 190 8.61 3.69 4.21
CA GLY A 190 7.98 3.31 5.45
C GLY A 190 7.09 2.12 5.19
N ARG A 191 6.66 1.44 6.24
CA ARG A 191 5.66 0.38 6.15
C ARG A 191 4.59 0.61 7.18
N ALA A 192 3.35 0.33 6.81
CA ALA A 192 2.22 0.38 7.73
C ALA A 192 1.47 -0.96 7.70
N VAL A 193 1.10 -1.45 8.88
CA VAL A 193 0.17 -2.56 9.03
C VAL A 193 -1.02 -2.06 9.82
N LEU A 194 -2.18 -1.97 9.16
CA LEU A 194 -3.46 -1.70 9.79
C LEU A 194 -4.12 -3.02 10.15
N VAL A 195 -4.58 -3.16 11.39
CA VAL A 195 -5.34 -4.32 11.89
C VAL A 195 -6.65 -3.81 12.47
N LYS A 196 -7.78 -4.28 11.93
CA LYS A 196 -9.10 -4.16 12.55
C LYS A 196 -9.49 -5.51 13.14
N LEU A 197 -9.71 -5.54 14.46
CA LEU A 197 -10.17 -6.71 15.19
C LEU A 197 -11.35 -6.33 16.11
N GLY A 198 -12.54 -6.83 15.79
CA GLY A 198 -13.80 -6.38 16.37
C GLY A 198 -13.96 -4.87 16.20
N ASN A 199 -14.02 -4.18 17.34
CA ASN A 199 -14.24 -2.74 17.43
C ASN A 199 -12.92 -1.98 17.56
N LYS A 200 -11.78 -2.67 17.59
CA LYS A 200 -10.48 -2.06 17.79
C LYS A 200 -9.74 -1.93 16.46
N MET A 201 -9.11 -0.79 16.23
CA MET A 201 -8.18 -0.58 15.12
C MET A 201 -6.81 -0.20 15.63
N GLU A 202 -5.79 -0.91 15.14
CA GLU A 202 -4.40 -0.66 15.47
C GLU A 202 -3.58 -0.47 14.19
N VAL A 203 -2.65 0.47 14.23
CA VAL A 203 -1.70 0.72 13.13
C VAL A 203 -0.29 0.54 13.65
N TYR A 204 0.53 -0.23 12.95
CA TYR A 204 1.91 -0.52 13.30
C TYR A 204 2.86 -0.03 12.20
N GLN A 205 4.09 0.32 12.59
CA GLN A 205 5.11 0.81 11.67
C GLN A 205 6.52 0.30 12.01
N ALA A 206 7.00 0.57 13.22
CA ALA A 206 8.37 0.24 13.62
C ALA A 206 8.45 -0.96 14.58
N ASP A 207 7.39 -1.19 15.36
CA ASP A 207 7.38 -2.19 16.43
C ASP A 207 5.99 -2.83 16.52
N ALA A 208 5.93 -4.16 16.37
CA ALA A 208 4.71 -4.94 16.49
C ALA A 208 4.17 -5.04 17.93
N GLN A 209 5.02 -4.79 18.94
CA GLN A 209 4.61 -4.79 20.34
C GLN A 209 3.98 -3.46 20.77
N ARG A 210 4.11 -2.41 19.95
CA ARG A 210 3.62 -1.08 20.28
C ARG A 210 2.99 -0.38 19.08
N ALA A 211 1.69 -0.61 18.88
CA ALA A 211 0.89 0.06 17.85
C ALA A 211 1.09 1.59 17.89
N GLU A 212 1.41 2.21 16.76
CA GLU A 212 1.52 3.66 16.57
C GLU A 212 0.22 4.38 16.93
N ILE A 213 -0.90 3.80 16.49
CA ILE A 213 -2.26 4.24 16.76
C ILE A 213 -3.04 3.04 17.28
N SER A 214 -3.85 3.24 18.32
CA SER A 214 -4.81 2.25 18.83
C SER A 214 -6.08 2.98 19.23
N ILE A 215 -7.18 2.68 18.54
CA ILE A 215 -8.47 3.31 18.77
C ILE A 215 -9.57 2.25 18.92
N GLU A 216 -10.63 2.63 19.61
CA GLU A 216 -11.90 1.89 19.62
C GLU A 216 -12.91 2.64 18.76
N LEU A 217 -13.56 1.91 17.85
CA LEU A 217 -14.64 2.41 17.03
C LEU A 217 -15.87 2.65 17.90
N ASN A 218 -16.52 3.80 17.69
CA ASN A 218 -17.81 4.08 18.30
C ASN A 218 -18.92 3.20 17.69
N GLU A 219 -20.09 3.18 18.32
CA GLU A 219 -21.22 2.33 17.89
C GLU A 219 -21.62 2.56 16.43
N LYS A 220 -21.58 3.81 15.95
CA LYS A 220 -21.94 4.16 14.57
C LYS A 220 -20.93 3.63 13.55
N GLN A 221 -19.64 3.76 13.86
CA GLN A 221 -18.55 3.24 13.03
C GLN A 221 -18.54 1.71 13.03
N ALA A 222 -18.74 1.09 14.19
CA ALA A 222 -18.75 -0.37 14.34
C ALA A 222 -19.97 -1.04 13.68
N ALA A 223 -21.11 -0.35 13.63
CA ALA A 223 -22.34 -0.82 13.00
C ALA A 223 -22.44 -0.45 11.50
N ALA A 224 -21.46 0.25 10.94
CA ALA A 224 -21.48 0.63 9.53
C ALA A 224 -21.50 -0.61 8.62
N PRO A 225 -22.22 -0.56 7.48
CA PRO A 225 -22.24 -1.67 6.54
C PRO A 225 -20.83 -1.93 5.98
N ALA A 226 -20.54 -3.18 5.65
CA ALA A 226 -19.28 -3.52 5.00
C ALA A 226 -19.20 -2.86 3.62
N ILE A 227 -18.08 -2.17 3.36
CA ILE A 227 -17.82 -1.48 2.10
C ILE A 227 -16.80 -2.31 1.31
N ALA A 228 -17.13 -2.68 0.08
CA ALA A 228 -16.28 -3.53 -0.75
C ALA A 228 -15.11 -2.76 -1.39
N GLU A 229 -15.29 -1.46 -1.63
CA GLU A 229 -14.33 -0.63 -2.35
C GLU A 229 -13.14 -0.26 -1.46
N LEU A 230 -11.94 -0.58 -1.97
CA LEU A 230 -10.67 -0.17 -1.40
C LEU A 230 -9.94 0.71 -2.41
N PHE A 231 -9.44 1.84 -1.95
CA PHE A 231 -8.58 2.74 -2.71
C PHE A 231 -7.20 2.75 -2.09
N PHE A 232 -6.19 2.64 -2.94
CA PHE A 232 -4.80 2.85 -2.59
C PHE A 232 -4.26 4.04 -3.38
N GLY A 233 -3.42 4.87 -2.76
CA GLY A 233 -2.91 6.09 -3.38
C GLY A 233 -3.87 7.29 -3.29
N GLY A 234 -4.98 7.19 -2.56
CA GLY A 234 -5.82 8.35 -2.29
C GLY A 234 -7.05 8.04 -1.45
N ARG A 235 -7.76 9.10 -1.05
CA ARG A 235 -9.03 8.98 -0.33
C ARG A 235 -10.17 8.75 -1.32
N SER A 236 -11.24 8.12 -0.83
CA SER A 236 -12.45 7.83 -1.60
C SER A 236 -13.09 9.08 -2.22
N ASP A 237 -13.07 10.21 -1.51
CA ASP A 237 -13.55 11.52 -1.97
C ASP A 237 -12.52 12.34 -2.78
N ARG A 238 -11.34 11.76 -3.03
CA ARG A 238 -10.21 12.37 -3.77
C ARG A 238 -9.57 13.59 -3.11
N VAL A 239 -9.88 13.86 -1.84
CA VAL A 239 -9.19 14.89 -1.07
C VAL A 239 -7.81 14.36 -0.67
N ASP A 240 -6.79 15.16 -0.90
CA ASP A 240 -5.40 14.87 -0.52
C ASP A 240 -4.86 13.49 -0.95
N ASN A 241 -5.07 13.14 -2.22
CA ASN A 241 -4.51 11.91 -2.79
C ASN A 241 -2.98 11.84 -2.65
N TRP A 242 -2.46 10.62 -2.65
CA TRP A 242 -1.05 10.33 -2.46
C TRP A 242 -0.19 10.91 -3.60
N GLU A 243 0.93 11.48 -3.21
CA GLU A 243 1.97 12.01 -4.10
C GLU A 243 3.27 11.31 -3.71
N GLY A 244 3.51 10.12 -4.26
CA GLY A 244 4.56 9.24 -3.78
C GLY A 244 4.43 7.82 -4.33
N LYS A 245 5.24 6.90 -3.79
CA LYS A 245 5.23 5.50 -4.23
C LYS A 245 4.50 4.63 -3.21
N LEU A 246 3.86 3.57 -3.70
CA LEU A 246 3.31 2.49 -2.88
C LEU A 246 3.81 1.17 -3.44
N ASP A 247 4.01 0.22 -2.54
CA ASP A 247 4.51 -1.10 -2.90
C ASP A 247 4.02 -2.18 -1.92
N GLU A 248 4.06 -3.43 -2.38
CA GLU A 248 3.86 -4.63 -1.55
C GLU A 248 2.58 -4.55 -0.69
N ILE A 249 1.45 -4.27 -1.37
CA ILE A 249 0.14 -4.08 -0.75
C ILE A 249 -0.52 -5.44 -0.58
N ALA A 250 -0.85 -5.83 0.65
CA ALA A 250 -1.65 -7.03 0.89
C ALA A 250 -2.83 -6.78 1.82
N VAL A 251 -3.94 -7.44 1.52
CA VAL A 251 -5.21 -7.36 2.27
C VAL A 251 -5.52 -8.74 2.83
N PHE A 252 -5.89 -8.80 4.10
CA PHE A 252 -6.29 -10.02 4.81
C PHE A 252 -7.74 -9.87 5.28
N ASP A 253 -8.54 -10.92 5.14
CA ASP A 253 -9.93 -11.02 5.63
C ASP A 253 -10.02 -11.41 7.12
N ARG A 254 -8.97 -11.06 7.88
CA ARG A 254 -8.82 -11.35 9.29
C ARG A 254 -7.94 -10.31 9.98
N GLY A 255 -8.12 -10.15 11.28
CA GLY A 255 -7.16 -9.43 12.13
C GLY A 255 -5.88 -10.25 12.28
N LEU A 256 -4.73 -9.68 11.92
CA LEU A 256 -3.43 -10.31 12.11
C LEU A 256 -3.03 -10.31 13.59
N SER A 257 -2.39 -11.40 14.03
CA SER A 257 -1.77 -11.49 15.35
C SER A 257 -0.50 -10.65 15.43
N GLN A 258 -0.06 -10.30 16.65
CA GLN A 258 1.21 -9.57 16.84
C GLN A 258 2.42 -10.29 16.23
N ALA A 259 2.43 -11.62 16.24
CA ALA A 259 3.51 -12.41 15.66
C ALA A 259 3.55 -12.29 14.13
N GLU A 260 2.38 -12.19 13.48
CA GLU A 260 2.27 -11.97 12.04
C GLU A 260 2.61 -10.52 11.68
N VAL A 261 2.15 -9.54 12.47
CA VAL A 261 2.57 -8.14 12.32
C VAL A 261 4.10 -8.01 12.44
N ALA A 262 4.72 -8.69 13.40
CA ALA A 262 6.17 -8.69 13.58
C ALA A 262 6.93 -9.32 12.40
N GLN A 263 6.32 -10.25 11.66
CA GLN A 263 6.89 -10.78 10.43
C GLN A 263 6.76 -9.78 9.28
N LEU A 264 5.61 -9.11 9.16
CA LEU A 264 5.34 -8.13 8.10
C LEU A 264 6.07 -6.79 8.25
N LEU A 265 6.52 -6.43 9.45
CA LEU A 265 7.32 -5.21 9.67
C LEU A 265 8.82 -5.40 9.38
N LYS A 266 9.26 -6.64 9.13
CA LYS A 266 10.62 -6.94 8.73
C LYS A 266 10.78 -6.90 7.22
#